data_AF-A0A7W0ZZ11-F1
#
_entry.id   AF-A0A7W0ZZ11-F1
#
_cell.length_a   1.000
_cell.length_b   1.000
_cell.length_c   1.000
_cell.angle_alpha   90.00
_cell.angle_beta   90.00
_cell.angle_gamma   90.00
#
_symmetry.space_group_name_H-M   'P 1'
#
loop_
_entity.id
_entity.type
_entity.pdbx_description
1 polymer ?
#
loop_
_entity_poly.entity_id
_entity_poly.type
_entity_poly.pdbx_seq_one_letter_code
_entity_poly.pdbx_strand_id
1 'polypeptide(L)'
;MPPTNQPLTTSSSPVPSTDIASLSPVVRWTRALRALSRVMAHPDETDQVLVFSQYANAGSMHRRIDRFFADPVGAQLYAERRALDSRTVDLDAFAGLPADTLGHAYAHFLRSRGFTPDVFEGPPPDVSDPRISYVIQRIRQTHDLWHVVTGHDT
;
A
#
# COMPACT_ATOMS: atom_id res chain seq x y z
N MET A 1 -20.55 25.48 -22.55
CA MET A 1 -20.67 25.21 -21.11
C MET A 1 -20.19 23.78 -20.88
N PRO A 2 -19.13 23.57 -20.08
CA PRO A 2 -18.62 22.22 -19.80
C PRO A 2 -19.51 21.54 -18.74
N PRO A 3 -19.69 20.21 -18.79
CA PRO A 3 -20.38 19.50 -17.72
C PRO A 3 -19.51 19.43 -16.46
N THR A 4 -20.13 19.82 -15.35
CA THR A 4 -19.61 19.78 -13.98
C THR A 4 -19.29 18.35 -13.56
N ASN A 5 -18.02 18.04 -13.28
CA ASN A 5 -17.62 16.80 -12.61
C ASN A 5 -18.12 16.83 -11.16
N GLN A 6 -19.12 16.00 -10.84
CA GLN A 6 -19.43 15.66 -9.45
C GLN A 6 -18.43 14.62 -8.93
N PRO A 7 -17.95 14.73 -7.68
CA PRO A 7 -17.16 13.68 -7.07
C PRO A 7 -18.03 12.43 -6.85
N LEU A 8 -17.50 11.26 -7.20
CA LEU A 8 -18.09 9.96 -6.89
C LEU A 8 -18.14 9.79 -5.37
N THR A 9 -19.29 10.08 -4.76
CA THR A 9 -19.54 9.75 -3.36
C THR A 9 -19.83 8.26 -3.27
N THR A 10 -18.80 7.44 -3.07
CA THR A 10 -18.99 6.08 -2.56
C THR A 10 -19.37 6.20 -1.08
N SER A 11 -20.67 6.12 -0.81
CA SER A 11 -21.21 5.93 0.54
C SER A 11 -20.82 4.53 1.02
N SER A 12 -19.66 4.40 1.66
CA SER A 12 -19.34 3.25 2.49
C SER A 12 -19.84 3.52 3.90
N SER A 13 -20.94 2.84 4.28
CA SER A 13 -21.34 2.74 5.69
C SER A 13 -20.17 2.13 6.49
N PRO A 14 -19.97 2.53 7.77
CA PRO A 14 -18.88 2.00 8.57
C PRO A 14 -19.15 0.53 8.83
N VAL A 15 -18.44 -0.34 8.11
CA VAL A 15 -18.41 -1.77 8.42
C VAL A 15 -17.77 -1.87 9.81
N PRO A 16 -18.42 -2.49 10.81
CA PRO A 16 -17.79 -2.69 12.10
C PRO A 16 -16.48 -3.45 11.85
N SER A 17 -15.37 -2.86 12.28
CA SER A 17 -14.01 -3.35 12.10
C SER A 17 -13.85 -4.71 12.80
N THR A 18 -14.33 -5.74 12.12
CA THR A 18 -14.17 -7.12 12.53
C THR A 18 -12.69 -7.41 12.43
N ASP A 19 -12.05 -7.72 13.55
CA ASP A 19 -10.66 -8.17 13.54
C ASP A 19 -10.56 -9.39 12.61
N ILE A 20 -10.00 -9.17 11.41
CA ILE A 20 -9.88 -10.18 10.36
C ILE A 20 -9.07 -11.38 10.88
N ALA A 21 -8.19 -11.17 11.86
CA ALA A 21 -7.42 -12.23 12.48
C ALA A 21 -8.28 -13.20 13.31
N SER A 22 -9.41 -12.75 13.86
CA SER A 22 -10.32 -13.57 14.67
C SER A 22 -11.21 -14.51 13.83
N LEU A 23 -11.28 -14.30 12.52
CA LEU A 23 -12.01 -15.18 11.60
C LEU A 23 -11.32 -16.55 11.44
N SER A 24 -12.13 -17.60 11.24
CA SER A 24 -11.59 -18.94 10.98
C SER A 24 -10.79 -18.98 9.67
N PRO A 25 -9.78 -19.88 9.54
CA PRO A 25 -8.98 -19.99 8.33
C PRO A 25 -9.81 -20.20 7.06
N VAL A 26 -10.89 -20.98 7.14
CA VAL A 26 -11.80 -21.23 6.02
C VAL A 26 -12.44 -19.94 5.54
N VAL A 27 -13.04 -19.15 6.45
CA VAL A 27 -13.68 -17.88 6.09
C VAL A 27 -12.68 -16.90 5.48
N ARG A 28 -11.46 -16.81 6.04
CA ARG A 28 -10.41 -15.94 5.51
C ARG A 28 -10.00 -16.32 4.10
N TRP A 29 -9.72 -17.60 3.85
CA TRP A 29 -9.33 -18.07 2.52
C TRP A 29 -10.46 -17.96 1.51
N THR A 30 -11.71 -18.22 1.89
CA THR A 30 -12.86 -17.99 0.99
C THR A 30 -12.96 -16.51 0.57
N ARG A 31 -12.79 -15.57 1.50
CA ARG A 31 -12.83 -14.13 1.19
C ARG A 31 -11.61 -13.68 0.38
N ALA A 32 -10.42 -14.18 0.69
CA ALA A 32 -9.21 -13.93 -0.09
C ALA A 32 -9.39 -14.40 -1.55
N LEU A 33 -9.81 -15.65 -1.76
CA LEU A 33 -10.00 -16.20 -3.10
C LEU A 33 -11.08 -15.43 -3.90
N ARG A 34 -12.13 -14.93 -3.25
CA ARG A 34 -13.09 -14.04 -3.91
C ARG A 34 -12.46 -12.72 -4.35
N ALA A 35 -11.70 -12.06 -3.48
CA ALA A 35 -11.02 -10.82 -3.83
C ALA A 35 -10.06 -11.03 -5.00
N LEU A 36 -9.29 -12.12 -4.97
CA LEU A 36 -8.42 -12.53 -6.08
C LEU A 36 -9.21 -12.79 -7.37
N SER A 37 -10.35 -13.49 -7.30
CA SER A 37 -11.18 -13.75 -8.49
C SER A 37 -11.72 -12.48 -9.14
N ARG A 38 -11.96 -11.42 -8.35
CA ARG A 38 -12.39 -10.11 -8.87
C ARG A 38 -11.29 -9.40 -9.63
N VAL A 39 -10.06 -9.35 -9.08
CA VAL A 39 -8.90 -8.78 -9.80
C VAL A 39 -8.68 -9.50 -11.13
N MET A 40 -8.81 -10.83 -11.15
CA MET A 40 -8.64 -11.61 -12.38
C MET A 40 -9.72 -11.34 -13.42
N ALA A 41 -10.95 -11.04 -12.99
CA ALA A 41 -12.06 -10.70 -13.88
C ALA A 41 -12.06 -9.21 -14.31
N HIS A 42 -11.58 -8.33 -13.43
CA HIS A 42 -11.55 -6.88 -13.56
C HIS A 42 -10.17 -6.36 -13.13
N PRO A 43 -9.18 -6.35 -14.05
CA PRO A 43 -7.79 -5.99 -13.73
C PRO A 43 -7.59 -4.57 -13.20
N ASP A 44 -8.56 -3.68 -13.46
CA ASP A 44 -8.60 -2.30 -12.98
C ASP A 44 -9.02 -2.17 -11.51
N GLU A 45 -9.58 -3.21 -10.89
CA GLU A 45 -9.93 -3.24 -9.46
C GLU A 45 -8.71 -3.54 -8.56
N THR A 46 -7.67 -2.72 -8.65
CA THR A 46 -6.41 -2.90 -7.91
C THR A 46 -6.59 -2.89 -6.39
N ASP A 47 -7.63 -2.22 -5.87
CA ASP A 47 -8.00 -2.24 -4.45
C ASP A 47 -8.27 -3.66 -3.92
N GLN A 48 -8.75 -4.56 -4.77
CA GLN A 48 -9.02 -5.95 -4.38
C GLN A 48 -7.71 -6.73 -4.08
N VAL A 49 -6.55 -6.27 -4.57
CA VAL A 49 -5.24 -6.82 -4.18
C VAL A 49 -4.95 -6.52 -2.71
N LEU A 50 -5.32 -5.33 -2.22
CA LEU A 50 -5.18 -4.98 -0.81
C LEU A 50 -6.12 -5.83 0.05
N VAL A 51 -7.37 -5.98 -0.38
CA VAL A 51 -8.35 -6.84 0.31
C VAL A 51 -7.86 -8.29 0.40
N PHE A 52 -7.41 -8.86 -0.72
CA PHE A 52 -6.80 -10.19 -0.75
C PHE A 52 -5.64 -10.30 0.25
N SER A 53 -4.71 -9.33 0.20
CA SER A 53 -3.51 -9.30 1.04
C SER A 53 -3.86 -9.24 2.53
N GLN A 54 -4.87 -8.47 2.91
CA GLN A 54 -5.34 -8.40 4.31
C GLN A 54 -5.82 -9.77 4.79
N TYR A 55 -6.71 -10.44 4.05
CA TYR A 55 -7.23 -11.76 4.44
C TYR A 55 -6.15 -12.86 4.44
N ALA A 56 -5.27 -12.87 3.43
CA ALA A 56 -4.21 -13.86 3.31
C ALA A 56 -3.16 -13.75 4.43
N ASN A 57 -2.86 -12.53 4.88
CA ASN A 57 -1.82 -12.28 5.89
C ASN A 57 -2.35 -12.23 7.34
N ALA A 58 -3.66 -12.09 7.55
CA ALA A 58 -4.27 -11.87 8.86
C ALA A 58 -3.81 -12.86 9.95
N GLY A 59 -3.65 -14.15 9.63
CA GLY A 59 -3.24 -15.18 10.59
C GLY A 59 -1.80 -15.06 11.12
N SER A 60 -0.96 -14.22 10.51
CA SER A 60 0.42 -13.99 10.96
C SER A 60 0.77 -12.53 11.20
N MET A 61 -0.19 -11.61 10.96
CA MET A 61 0.05 -10.18 10.96
C MET A 61 0.60 -9.70 12.30
N HIS A 62 -0.08 -9.98 13.41
CA HIS A 62 0.35 -9.58 14.76
C HIS A 62 1.80 -9.98 15.06
N ARG A 63 2.17 -11.25 14.80
CA ARG A 63 3.54 -11.73 15.00
C ARG A 63 4.58 -11.01 14.13
N ARG A 64 4.23 -10.63 12.90
CA ARG A 64 5.12 -9.86 12.01
C ARG A 64 5.28 -8.43 12.50
N ILE A 65 4.18 -7.82 12.96
CA ILE A 65 4.16 -6.48 13.55
C ILE A 65 5.02 -6.47 14.82
N ASP A 66 4.83 -7.41 15.75
CA ASP A 66 5.64 -7.47 16.96
C ASP A 66 7.14 -7.61 16.66
N ARG A 67 7.50 -8.41 15.66
CA ARG A 67 8.88 -8.51 15.20
C ARG A 67 9.43 -7.22 14.60
N PHE A 68 8.62 -6.51 13.79
CA PHE A 68 9.00 -5.21 13.24
C PHE A 68 9.33 -4.21 14.34
N PHE A 69 8.53 -4.19 15.40
CA PHE A 69 8.72 -3.26 16.53
C PHE A 69 9.80 -3.70 17.54
N ALA A 70 10.14 -5.00 17.57
CA ALA A 70 11.27 -5.50 18.35
C ALA A 70 12.63 -5.13 17.73
N ASP A 71 12.66 -4.82 16.43
CA ASP A 71 13.85 -4.34 15.73
C ASP A 71 14.06 -2.83 16.00
N PRO A 72 15.26 -2.39 16.44
CA PRO A 72 15.55 -0.97 16.67
C PRO A 72 15.29 -0.08 15.44
N VAL A 73 15.56 -0.58 14.23
CA VAL A 73 15.33 0.14 12.98
C VAL A 73 13.83 0.28 12.73
N GLY A 74 13.05 -0.78 12.96
CA GLY A 74 11.59 -0.71 12.84
C GLY A 74 10.95 0.24 13.85
N ALA A 75 11.44 0.24 15.10
CA ALA A 75 11.02 1.20 16.11
C ALA A 75 11.37 2.64 15.73
N GLN A 76 12.57 2.88 15.20
CA GLN A 76 12.99 4.20 14.71
C GLN A 76 12.12 4.67 13.54
N LEU A 77 11.86 3.81 12.56
CA LEU A 77 10.99 4.13 11.43
C LEU A 77 9.60 4.58 11.90
N TYR A 78 9.03 3.86 12.88
CA TYR A 78 7.74 4.23 13.47
C TYR A 78 7.78 5.54 14.26
N ALA A 79 8.89 5.85 14.95
CA ALA A 79 9.04 7.11 15.66
C ALA A 79 9.12 8.31 14.70
N GLU A 80 9.84 8.15 13.59
CA GLU A 80 10.06 9.22 12.62
C GLU A 80 8.87 9.46 11.68
N ARG A 81 8.07 8.42 11.42
CA ARG A 81 6.88 8.46 10.54
C ARG A 81 7.11 9.16 9.20
N ARG A 82 8.30 8.99 8.61
CA ARG A 82 8.64 9.61 7.31
C ARG A 82 7.67 9.10 6.23
N ALA A 83 6.89 10.01 5.66
CA ALA A 83 6.06 9.73 4.51
C ALA A 83 6.93 9.61 3.25
N LEU A 84 6.47 8.80 2.30
CA LEU A 84 6.92 8.87 0.91
C LEU A 84 5.70 9.28 0.09
N ASP A 85 5.71 10.53 -0.33
CA ASP A 85 4.69 11.21 -1.12
C ASP A 85 5.34 12.37 -1.89
N SER A 86 4.59 13.06 -2.75
CA SER A 86 5.13 14.14 -3.60
C SER A 86 5.68 15.35 -2.82
N ARG A 87 5.44 15.47 -1.51
CA ARG A 87 6.06 16.52 -0.67
C ARG A 87 7.48 16.16 -0.26
N THR A 88 7.81 14.88 -0.31
CA THR A 88 9.13 14.33 0.09
C THR A 88 9.91 13.78 -1.10
N VAL A 89 9.23 13.45 -2.19
CA VAL A 89 9.81 12.91 -3.43
C VAL A 89 9.47 13.85 -4.57
N ASP A 90 10.47 14.63 -5.00
CA ASP A 90 10.39 15.43 -6.23
C ASP A 90 10.89 14.59 -7.41
N LEU A 91 9.94 14.11 -8.23
CA LEU A 91 10.25 13.27 -9.39
C LEU A 91 11.03 14.02 -10.48
N ASP A 92 10.86 15.34 -10.61
CA ASP A 92 11.62 16.15 -11.56
C ASP A 92 13.07 16.27 -11.10
N ALA A 93 13.29 16.58 -9.83
CA ALA A 93 14.63 16.63 -9.25
C ALA A 93 15.31 15.26 -9.31
N PHE A 94 14.58 14.17 -9.02
CA PHE A 94 15.13 12.81 -9.04
C PHE A 94 15.48 12.37 -10.47
N ALA A 95 14.68 12.74 -11.47
CA ALA A 95 14.99 12.46 -12.87
C ALA A 95 16.27 13.20 -13.34
N GLY A 96 16.62 14.33 -12.72
CA GLY A 96 17.85 15.07 -12.96
C GLY A 96 19.11 14.47 -12.31
N LEU A 97 18.98 13.49 -11.43
CA LEU A 97 20.12 12.82 -10.80
C LEU A 97 20.90 11.95 -11.80
N PRO A 98 22.18 11.63 -11.52
CA PRO A 98 22.95 10.69 -12.34
C PRO A 98 22.27 9.33 -12.51
N ALA A 99 22.43 8.73 -13.69
CA ALA A 99 21.71 7.52 -14.11
C ALA A 99 22.00 6.27 -13.26
N ASP A 100 23.12 6.26 -12.54
CA ASP A 100 23.55 5.19 -11.63
C ASP A 100 22.97 5.33 -10.21
N THR A 101 22.15 6.35 -9.96
CA THR A 101 21.52 6.56 -8.64
C THR A 101 20.15 5.89 -8.54
N LEU A 102 19.80 5.48 -7.32
CA LEU A 102 18.47 4.95 -7.01
C LEU A 102 17.36 5.97 -7.29
N GLY A 103 17.60 7.26 -7.03
CA GLY A 103 16.62 8.31 -7.27
C GLY A 103 16.26 8.43 -8.76
N HIS A 104 17.26 8.43 -9.64
CA HIS A 104 17.04 8.44 -11.09
C HIS A 104 16.24 7.21 -11.55
N ALA A 105 16.64 6.01 -11.11
CA ALA A 105 15.95 4.77 -11.46
C ALA A 105 14.49 4.75 -10.97
N TYR A 106 14.24 5.24 -9.74
CA TYR A 106 12.90 5.33 -9.17
C TYR A 106 12.00 6.33 -9.91
N ALA A 107 12.51 7.52 -10.23
CA ALA A 107 11.76 8.50 -11.01
C ALA A 107 11.43 8.00 -12.42
N HIS A 108 12.38 7.36 -13.09
CA HIS A 108 12.16 6.75 -14.39
C HIS A 108 11.12 5.62 -14.33
N PHE A 109 11.20 4.75 -13.31
CA PHE A 109 10.25 3.66 -13.10
C PHE A 109 8.81 4.16 -12.98
N LEU A 110 8.55 5.13 -12.09
CA LEU A 110 7.22 5.69 -11.90
C LEU A 110 6.70 6.41 -13.15
N ARG A 111 7.53 7.25 -13.79
CA ARG A 111 7.15 8.01 -14.99
C ARG A 111 6.79 7.11 -16.16
N SER A 112 7.57 6.05 -16.40
CA SER A 112 7.31 5.11 -17.50
C SER A 112 5.97 4.39 -17.38
N ARG A 113 5.38 4.34 -16.17
CA ARG A 113 4.08 3.71 -15.87
C ARG A 113 2.96 4.73 -15.63
N GLY A 114 3.27 6.03 -15.66
CA GLY A 114 2.31 7.08 -15.31
C GLY A 114 1.89 7.06 -13.83
N PHE A 115 2.71 6.51 -12.95
CA PHE A 115 2.45 6.45 -11.52
C PHE A 115 2.94 7.70 -10.79
N THR A 116 2.34 7.97 -9.64
CA THR A 116 2.75 9.04 -8.72
C THR A 116 3.01 8.47 -7.33
N PRO A 117 3.85 9.13 -6.50
CA PRO A 117 4.06 8.72 -5.11
C PRO A 117 2.80 8.84 -4.23
N ASP A 118 1.77 9.53 -4.72
CA ASP A 118 0.56 9.88 -3.95
C ASP A 118 -0.55 8.84 -4.02
N VAL A 119 -0.37 7.76 -4.79
CA VAL A 119 -1.38 6.69 -4.96
C VAL A 119 -1.86 6.09 -3.63
N PHE A 120 -1.02 6.17 -2.59
CA PHE A 120 -1.35 5.68 -1.25
C PHE A 120 -1.48 6.80 -0.23
N GLU A 121 -1.95 7.98 -0.59
CA GLU A 121 -2.17 9.05 0.38
C GLU A 121 -3.19 8.62 1.46
N GLY A 122 -2.86 8.92 2.72
CA GLY A 122 -3.70 8.59 3.87
C GLY A 122 -3.52 7.17 4.44
N PRO A 123 -4.08 6.91 5.62
CA PRO A 123 -3.98 5.59 6.26
C PRO A 123 -4.72 4.52 5.44
N PRO A 124 -4.30 3.24 5.51
CA PRO A 124 -5.06 2.15 4.93
C PRO A 124 -6.49 2.12 5.52
N PRO A 125 -7.50 1.92 4.67
CA PRO A 125 -8.89 1.86 5.12
C PRO A 125 -9.09 0.68 6.07
N ASP A 126 -10.04 0.84 7.00
CA ASP A 126 -10.50 -0.21 7.92
C ASP A 126 -9.42 -0.80 8.87
N VAL A 127 -8.30 -0.10 9.08
CA VAL A 127 -7.27 -0.48 10.04
C VAL A 127 -7.23 0.52 11.21
N SER A 128 -7.78 0.11 12.36
CA SER A 128 -7.86 0.96 13.56
C SER A 128 -6.58 0.98 14.40
N ASP A 129 -5.82 -0.13 14.43
CA ASP A 129 -4.57 -0.18 15.20
C ASP A 129 -3.49 0.69 14.51
N PRO A 130 -2.96 1.73 15.17
CA PRO A 130 -2.00 2.65 14.57
C PRO A 130 -0.63 2.03 14.28
N ARG A 131 -0.23 0.97 14.99
CA ARG A 131 1.01 0.21 14.70
C ARG A 131 0.83 -0.60 13.42
N ILE A 132 -0.28 -1.30 13.30
CA ILE A 132 -0.60 -2.09 12.09
C ILE A 132 -0.80 -1.16 10.89
N SER A 133 -1.56 -0.09 11.07
CA SER A 133 -1.84 0.93 10.04
C SER A 133 -0.55 1.52 9.49
N TYR A 134 0.41 1.88 10.37
CA TYR A 134 1.72 2.38 9.94
C TYR A 134 2.49 1.37 9.09
N VAL A 135 2.60 0.11 9.51
CA VAL A 135 3.40 -0.88 8.78
C VAL A 135 2.79 -1.17 7.41
N ILE A 136 1.46 -1.32 7.34
CA ILE A 136 0.76 -1.49 6.06
C ILE A 136 0.99 -0.28 5.15
N GLN A 137 0.84 0.93 5.70
CA GLN A 137 1.06 2.17 4.95
C GLN A 137 2.49 2.26 4.41
N ARG A 138 3.47 1.92 5.24
CA ARG A 138 4.87 1.93 4.84
C ARG A 138 5.13 0.95 3.70
N ILE A 139 4.58 -0.26 3.77
CA ILE A 139 4.69 -1.26 2.70
C ILE A 139 4.08 -0.71 1.40
N ARG A 140 2.85 -0.15 1.44
CA ARG A 140 2.19 0.47 0.28
C ARG A 140 3.08 1.54 -0.36
N GLN A 141 3.60 2.46 0.45
CA GLN A 141 4.45 3.56 -0.02
C GLN A 141 5.80 3.11 -0.59
N THR A 142 6.39 2.02 -0.10
CA THR A 142 7.71 1.57 -0.55
C THR A 142 7.69 0.47 -1.62
N HIS A 143 6.53 -0.11 -1.93
CA HIS A 143 6.49 -1.31 -2.79
C HIS A 143 7.06 -1.05 -4.20
N ASP A 144 6.74 0.09 -4.82
CA ASP A 144 7.32 0.50 -6.10
C ASP A 144 8.85 0.65 -6.04
N LEU A 145 9.36 1.12 -4.90
CA LEU A 145 10.81 1.19 -4.70
C LEU A 145 11.44 -0.21 -4.61
N TRP A 146 10.72 -1.20 -4.09
CA TRP A 146 11.21 -2.58 -4.04
C TRP A 146 11.33 -3.19 -5.44
N HIS A 147 10.41 -2.87 -6.37
CA HIS A 147 10.54 -3.25 -7.78
C HIS A 147 11.85 -2.75 -8.38
N VAL A 148 12.17 -1.48 -8.13
CA VAL A 148 13.41 -0.84 -8.62
C VAL A 148 14.66 -1.47 -8.02
N VAL A 149 14.71 -1.65 -6.69
CA VAL A 149 15.90 -2.18 -6.00
C VAL A 149 16.14 -3.65 -6.32
N THR A 150 15.07 -4.43 -6.52
CA THR A 150 15.17 -5.88 -6.76
C THR A 150 15.20 -6.26 -8.23
N GLY A 151 14.93 -5.32 -9.14
CA GLY A 151 14.89 -5.56 -10.59
C GLY A 151 13.67 -6.38 -11.04
N HIS A 152 12.59 -6.43 -10.24
CA HIS A 152 11.36 -7.11 -10.61
C HIS A 152 10.41 -6.14 -11.31
N ASP A 153 10.01 -6.49 -12.52
CA ASP A 153 9.00 -5.75 -13.26
C ASP A 153 7.61 -5.88 -12.61
N THR A 154 6.70 -4.98 -12.97
CA THR A 154 5.29 -4.94 -12.53
C THR A 154 4.34 -5.39 -13.63
#